data_AF-A0A1Z5K0B3-F1
#
_entry.id   AF-A0A1Z5K0B3-F1
#
_cell.length_a   1.000
_cell.length_b   1.000
_cell.length_c   1.000
_cell.angle_alpha   90.00
_cell.angle_beta   90.00
_cell.angle_gamma   90.00
#
_symmetry.space_group_name_H-M   'P 1'
#
loop_
_entity.id
_entity.type
_entity.pdbx_description
1 polymer ?
#
loop_
_entity_poly.entity_id
_entity_poly.type
_entity_poly.pdbx_seq_one_letter_code
_entity_poly.pdbx_strand_id
1 'polypeptide(L)'
;MQYVRSLVTVFFFFGPRPTQSFATYLLSRSNCWTDLSTDEVIMNHRVVSHEESDDPMMHIRLVHGPLPAGTTFPTKVALQVLTENPSTDYQYVMEVNGTGAAFVGGSCDMDRRIAGRSKDIVELTLNDASAPVTVWAGWAAGHEAVRLTPELVIHPTAGEQPNKEWYDSLMQDCASIDWTSIDTLEGRPIVHSETAELYMDGTVEQPRVALRNADFATLVIHATAGATIGGTTSCPHMALVSASDEWPELRLDEERTIYISGIYALASDPTTLYRTKALELEWTAENDTETGKEEEDTKAKKEAKDARIHHDQDKMKERIQSHAKQIQRDREAVKKRGESWKASKETRTKPRATPDQPFDHVYVPNDNDKTVVFDVGPHYYMAMVILIGAGLVATQLCLFTSRRDKGRRDL
;
A
#
# COMPACT_ATOMS: atom_id res chain seq x y z
N MET A 1 19.91 34.37 -48.01
CA MET A 1 18.61 33.92 -47.46
C MET A 1 18.67 32.56 -46.72
N GLN A 2 19.82 32.06 -46.27
CA GLN A 2 19.90 30.82 -45.47
C GLN A 2 19.99 31.06 -43.95
N TYR A 3 20.49 32.21 -43.50
CA TYR A 3 20.68 32.51 -42.07
C TYR A 3 19.39 32.83 -41.29
N VAL A 4 18.31 33.22 -41.97
CA VAL A 4 17.03 33.55 -41.31
C VAL A 4 16.25 32.29 -40.92
N ARG A 5 16.52 31.15 -41.59
CA ARG A 5 15.84 29.87 -41.27
C ARG A 5 16.38 29.17 -40.02
N SER A 6 17.63 29.40 -39.63
CA SER A 6 18.21 28.78 -38.42
C SER A 6 17.82 29.47 -37.11
N LEU A 7 17.36 30.72 -37.14
CA LEU A 7 17.01 31.48 -35.93
C LEU A 7 15.58 31.20 -35.43
N VAL A 8 14.68 30.78 -36.33
CA VAL A 8 13.29 30.43 -35.97
C VAL A 8 13.21 29.06 -35.28
N THR A 9 14.14 28.14 -35.55
CA THR A 9 14.15 26.82 -34.92
C THR A 9 14.58 26.86 -33.44
N VAL A 10 15.38 27.83 -33.03
CA VAL A 10 15.84 27.95 -31.63
C VAL A 10 14.75 28.49 -30.71
N PHE A 11 13.83 29.33 -31.20
CA PHE A 11 12.75 29.88 -30.38
C PHE A 11 11.65 28.87 -30.01
N PHE A 12 11.44 27.82 -30.81
CA PHE A 12 10.49 26.76 -30.46
C PHE A 12 11.01 25.80 -29.38
N PHE A 13 12.32 25.75 -29.13
CA PHE A 13 12.91 24.97 -28.03
C PHE A 13 13.04 25.77 -26.72
N PHE A 14 12.90 27.10 -26.78
CA PHE A 14 12.94 28.00 -25.61
C PHE A 14 11.63 28.78 -25.41
N GLY A 15 10.52 28.32 -26.00
CA GLY A 15 9.18 28.81 -25.69
C GLY A 15 8.86 28.62 -24.21
N PRO A 16 7.88 29.39 -23.65
CA PRO A 16 7.51 29.31 -22.24
C PRO A 16 7.33 27.85 -21.84
N ARG A 17 8.05 27.45 -20.78
CA ARG A 17 8.10 26.08 -20.28
C ARG A 17 6.66 25.56 -20.15
N PRO A 18 6.40 24.28 -20.50
CA PRO A 18 5.09 23.66 -20.31
C PRO A 18 4.58 24.02 -18.92
N THR A 19 3.30 24.37 -18.86
CA THR A 19 2.62 24.86 -17.66
C THR A 19 3.14 24.13 -16.43
N GLN A 20 3.58 24.91 -15.45
CA GLN A 20 4.06 24.33 -14.19
C GLN A 20 2.96 23.39 -13.71
N SER A 21 3.35 22.13 -13.62
CA SER A 21 2.52 21.03 -13.14
C SER A 21 1.79 21.48 -11.88
N PHE A 22 0.50 21.16 -11.72
CA PHE A 22 -0.29 21.52 -10.53
C PHE A 22 0.49 21.23 -9.23
N ALA A 23 1.14 20.07 -9.18
CA ALA A 23 1.95 19.68 -8.03
C ALA A 23 3.17 20.58 -7.82
N THR A 24 3.83 21.01 -8.90
CA THR A 24 4.94 21.98 -8.83
C THR A 24 4.45 23.35 -8.35
N TYR A 25 3.25 23.78 -8.78
CA TYR A 25 2.66 25.05 -8.37
C TYR A 25 2.42 25.09 -6.85
N LEU A 26 1.85 24.03 -6.28
CA LEU A 26 1.55 23.96 -4.84
C LEU A 26 2.78 23.79 -3.93
N LEU A 27 3.87 23.21 -4.44
CA LEU A 27 5.13 23.14 -3.70
C LEU A 27 5.97 24.42 -3.79
N SER A 28 5.56 25.40 -4.61
CA SER A 28 6.28 26.65 -4.68
C SER A 28 6.16 27.43 -3.35
N ARG A 29 7.25 28.09 -2.94
CA ARG A 29 7.33 28.77 -1.63
C ARG A 29 6.22 29.81 -1.40
N SER A 30 5.70 30.43 -2.46
CA SER A 30 4.58 31.37 -2.38
C SER A 30 3.23 30.71 -2.12
N ASN A 31 3.09 29.42 -2.45
CA ASN A 31 1.81 28.69 -2.43
C ASN A 31 1.75 27.63 -1.33
N CYS A 32 2.79 27.52 -0.49
CA CYS A 32 2.75 26.69 0.71
C CYS A 32 1.67 27.11 1.71
N TRP A 33 1.11 28.31 1.56
CA TRP A 33 0.00 28.84 2.36
C TRP A 33 -1.38 28.43 1.87
N THR A 34 -1.50 27.84 0.68
CA THR A 34 -2.78 27.38 0.13
C THR A 34 -3.08 26.00 0.67
N ASP A 35 -4.17 25.82 1.40
CA ASP A 35 -4.53 24.53 1.97
C ASP A 35 -5.12 23.57 0.93
N LEU A 36 -4.94 22.27 1.13
CA LEU A 36 -5.67 21.24 0.37
C LEU A 36 -7.02 20.97 1.04
N SER A 37 -7.96 21.91 0.89
CA SER A 37 -9.32 21.84 1.46
C SER A 37 -10.39 22.18 0.43
N THR A 38 -11.63 21.74 0.65
CA THR A 38 -12.79 22.04 -0.22
C THR A 38 -13.21 23.52 -0.22
N ASP A 39 -12.71 24.30 0.73
CA ASP A 39 -12.98 25.74 0.83
C ASP A 39 -12.05 26.57 -0.07
N GLU A 40 -11.03 25.94 -0.63
CA GLU A 40 -10.01 26.59 -1.45
C GLU A 40 -10.36 26.61 -2.94
N VAL A 41 -9.76 27.58 -3.64
CA VAL A 41 -9.83 27.70 -5.10
C VAL A 41 -8.43 27.54 -5.66
N ILE A 42 -8.19 26.40 -6.32
CA ILE A 42 -6.88 26.07 -6.88
C ILE A 42 -7.00 25.97 -8.41
N MET A 43 -6.11 26.65 -9.12
CA MET A 43 -6.12 26.75 -10.59
C MET A 43 -7.44 27.25 -11.19
N ASN A 44 -8.12 28.20 -10.53
CA ASN A 44 -9.43 28.75 -10.91
C ASN A 44 -10.60 27.76 -10.80
N HIS A 45 -10.41 26.63 -10.13
CA HIS A 45 -11.46 25.67 -9.84
C HIS A 45 -11.60 25.49 -8.33
N ARG A 46 -12.82 25.24 -7.86
CA ARG A 46 -13.02 24.79 -6.48
C ARG A 46 -12.38 23.43 -6.31
N VAL A 47 -11.77 23.22 -5.15
CA VAL A 47 -11.33 21.89 -4.75
C VAL A 47 -12.57 21.02 -4.50
N VAL A 48 -12.58 19.84 -5.10
CA VAL A 48 -13.69 18.88 -5.05
C VAL A 48 -13.40 17.84 -3.98
N SER A 49 -14.39 17.49 -3.17
CA SER A 49 -14.24 16.45 -2.16
C SER A 49 -14.06 15.08 -2.80
N HIS A 50 -13.71 14.08 -1.99
CA HIS A 50 -13.58 12.71 -2.48
C HIS A 50 -14.92 12.16 -3.02
N GLU A 51 -16.02 12.44 -2.34
CA GLU A 51 -17.37 11.94 -2.68
C GLU A 51 -17.90 12.51 -4.00
N GLU A 52 -17.44 13.71 -4.36
CA GLU A 52 -17.80 14.41 -5.59
C GLU A 52 -16.77 14.20 -6.73
N SER A 53 -15.69 13.46 -6.45
CA SER A 53 -14.65 13.12 -7.42
C SER A 53 -15.19 12.26 -8.57
N ASP A 54 -14.72 12.51 -9.78
CA ASP A 54 -15.01 11.66 -10.95
C ASP A 54 -14.18 10.37 -10.98
N ASP A 55 -13.16 10.26 -10.13
CA ASP A 55 -12.48 9.01 -9.77
C ASP A 55 -12.56 8.80 -8.24
N PRO A 56 -13.69 8.29 -7.72
CA PRO A 56 -13.88 8.02 -6.29
C PRO A 56 -13.11 6.78 -5.82
N MET A 57 -12.40 6.08 -6.71
CA MET A 57 -11.55 4.96 -6.30
C MET A 57 -10.12 5.42 -5.97
N MET A 58 -9.82 6.71 -6.15
CA MET A 58 -8.50 7.25 -5.86
C MET A 58 -8.27 7.37 -4.35
N HIS A 59 -7.28 6.65 -3.82
CA HIS A 59 -7.01 6.59 -2.38
C HIS A 59 -5.51 6.42 -2.07
N ILE A 60 -5.11 6.76 -0.85
CA ILE A 60 -3.74 6.55 -0.35
C ILE A 60 -3.68 5.20 0.35
N ARG A 61 -2.60 4.44 0.13
CA ARG A 61 -2.29 3.22 0.89
C ARG A 61 -0.89 3.25 1.48
N LEU A 62 -0.71 2.49 2.55
CA LEU A 62 0.61 2.06 3.01
C LEU A 62 1.10 0.90 2.11
N VAL A 63 2.30 1.03 1.56
CA VAL A 63 2.87 0.05 0.61
C VAL A 63 3.13 -1.30 1.30
N HIS A 64 3.51 -1.28 2.57
CA HIS A 64 3.84 -2.47 3.36
C HIS A 64 2.73 -2.87 4.35
N GLY A 65 1.52 -2.34 4.18
CA GLY A 65 0.41 -2.57 5.11
C GLY A 65 0.52 -1.74 6.40
N PRO A 66 -0.27 -2.08 7.44
CA PRO A 66 -0.28 -1.35 8.71
C PRO A 66 1.08 -1.40 9.42
N LEU A 67 1.33 -0.42 10.29
CA LEU A 67 2.54 -0.41 11.13
C LEU A 67 2.57 -1.65 12.04
N PRO A 68 3.69 -2.39 12.12
CA PRO A 68 3.81 -3.50 13.05
C PRO A 68 3.71 -2.99 14.50
N ALA A 69 3.10 -3.78 15.37
CA ALA A 69 3.09 -3.48 16.80
C ALA A 69 4.54 -3.40 17.32
N GLY A 70 4.80 -2.48 18.25
CA GLY A 70 6.16 -2.28 18.76
C GLY A 70 7.08 -1.48 17.85
N THR A 71 6.55 -0.83 16.80
CA THR A 71 7.33 0.06 15.95
C THR A 71 8.08 1.10 16.79
N THR A 72 9.40 1.21 16.58
CA THR A 72 10.24 2.21 17.23
C THR A 72 10.24 3.50 16.42
N PHE A 73 10.31 4.64 17.10
CA PHE A 73 10.26 5.96 16.47
C PHE A 73 11.62 6.68 16.62
N PRO A 74 12.08 7.44 15.61
CA PRO A 74 11.39 7.73 14.35
C PRO A 74 11.36 6.52 13.39
N THR A 75 10.25 6.32 12.70
CA THR A 75 10.09 5.28 11.68
C THR A 75 9.74 5.90 10.33
N LYS A 76 10.03 5.17 9.25
CA LYS A 76 9.64 5.57 7.89
C LYS A 76 8.56 4.64 7.37
N VAL A 77 7.49 5.22 6.82
CA VAL A 77 6.46 4.49 6.11
C VAL A 77 6.42 4.91 4.64
N ALA A 78 6.14 3.95 3.78
CA ALA A 78 6.01 4.17 2.35
C ALA A 78 4.52 4.31 1.99
N LEU A 79 4.17 5.40 1.31
CA LEU A 79 2.82 5.74 0.88
C LEU A 79 2.74 5.76 -0.65
N GLN A 80 1.59 5.37 -1.17
CA GLN A 80 1.31 5.39 -2.61
C GLN A 80 -0.14 5.77 -2.86
N VAL A 81 -0.38 6.64 -3.85
CA VAL A 81 -1.73 6.89 -4.38
C VAL A 81 -2.10 5.80 -5.39
N LEU A 82 -3.26 5.18 -5.20
CA LEU A 82 -3.84 4.21 -6.10
C LEU A 82 -5.06 4.76 -6.84
N THR A 83 -5.30 4.22 -8.03
CA THR A 83 -6.50 4.43 -8.86
C THR A 83 -6.83 3.13 -9.58
N GLU A 84 -8.10 2.88 -9.87
CA GLU A 84 -8.53 1.76 -10.75
C GLU A 84 -8.17 2.01 -12.22
N ASN A 85 -7.92 3.28 -12.60
CA ASN A 85 -7.58 3.66 -13.95
C ASN A 85 -6.12 4.16 -14.05
N PRO A 86 -5.12 3.26 -14.03
CA PRO A 86 -3.70 3.63 -14.05
C PRO A 86 -3.23 4.19 -15.41
N SER A 87 -4.13 4.34 -16.39
CA SER A 87 -3.78 4.79 -17.74
C SER A 87 -3.54 6.29 -17.85
N THR A 88 -4.02 7.07 -16.88
CA THR A 88 -3.82 8.53 -16.85
C THR A 88 -2.61 8.90 -15.99
N ASP A 89 -1.73 9.75 -16.52
CA ASP A 89 -0.59 10.32 -15.79
C ASP A 89 -1.10 11.45 -14.86
N TYR A 90 -1.72 11.07 -13.74
CA TYR A 90 -2.15 12.03 -12.72
C TYR A 90 -0.96 12.50 -11.90
N GLN A 91 -1.01 13.77 -11.50
CA GLN A 91 -0.10 14.36 -10.53
C GLN A 91 -0.84 14.58 -9.22
N TYR A 92 -0.15 14.37 -8.11
CA TYR A 92 -0.70 14.59 -6.79
C TYR A 92 0.24 15.41 -5.91
N VAL A 93 -0.35 16.04 -4.90
CA VAL A 93 0.33 16.60 -3.75
C VAL A 93 -0.27 15.95 -2.52
N MET A 94 0.55 15.26 -1.75
CA MET A 94 0.15 14.76 -0.43
C MET A 94 0.43 15.83 0.62
N GLU A 95 -0.44 15.91 1.60
CA GLU A 95 -0.29 16.73 2.79
C GLU A 95 -0.48 15.88 4.04
N VAL A 96 0.32 16.17 5.06
CA VAL A 96 0.21 15.56 6.38
C VAL A 96 -0.22 16.60 7.42
N ASN A 97 -1.20 16.20 8.24
CA ASN A 97 -1.62 16.94 9.42
C ASN A 97 -1.09 16.25 10.68
N GLY A 98 -0.50 17.06 11.56
CA GLY A 98 0.16 16.62 12.78
C GLY A 98 1.61 17.11 12.86
N THR A 99 2.07 17.37 14.09
CA THR A 99 3.45 17.80 14.39
C THR A 99 4.44 16.63 14.49
N GLY A 100 3.94 15.40 14.44
CA GLY A 100 4.71 14.17 14.58
C GLY A 100 5.11 13.50 13.27
N ALA A 101 4.92 14.14 12.11
CA ALA A 101 5.23 13.52 10.82
C ALA A 101 5.74 14.52 9.79
N ALA A 102 6.64 14.07 8.91
CA ALA A 102 7.24 14.87 7.85
C ALA A 102 7.62 14.01 6.63
N PHE A 103 7.38 14.48 5.42
CA PHE A 103 7.77 13.75 4.21
C PHE A 103 9.28 13.83 3.98
N VAL A 104 9.89 12.71 3.60
CA VAL A 104 11.32 12.68 3.23
C VAL A 104 11.50 13.40 1.91
N GLY A 105 12.22 14.54 1.93
CA GLY A 105 12.33 15.41 0.76
C GLY A 105 11.05 16.18 0.46
N GLY A 106 10.19 16.35 1.46
CA GLY A 106 9.03 17.22 1.37
C GLY A 106 9.39 18.69 1.16
N SER A 107 8.37 19.52 1.10
CA SER A 107 8.45 20.96 1.01
C SER A 107 7.29 21.58 1.79
N CYS A 108 7.30 22.91 1.90
CA CYS A 108 6.39 23.67 2.76
C CYS A 108 6.64 23.42 4.26
N ASP A 109 5.91 24.14 5.12
CA ASP A 109 6.18 24.22 6.57
C ASP A 109 6.56 22.87 7.19
N MET A 110 7.85 22.69 7.51
CA MET A 110 8.41 21.47 8.10
C MET A 110 8.20 20.19 7.26
N ASP A 111 8.32 20.30 5.94
CA ASP A 111 8.23 19.19 5.00
C ASP A 111 6.87 18.47 5.03
N ARG A 112 5.80 19.23 5.31
CA ARG A 112 4.42 18.73 5.41
C ARG A 112 3.79 18.34 4.07
N ARG A 113 4.38 18.74 2.94
CA ARG A 113 3.86 18.40 1.61
C ARG A 113 4.89 17.70 0.75
N ILE A 114 4.42 16.81 -0.11
CA ILE A 114 5.25 16.20 -1.15
C ILE A 114 4.45 16.02 -2.43
N ALA A 115 5.12 16.21 -3.57
CA ALA A 115 4.53 15.95 -4.88
C ALA A 115 4.96 14.59 -5.39
N GLY A 116 4.07 13.95 -6.13
CA GLY A 116 4.38 12.73 -6.86
C GLY A 116 3.50 12.56 -8.08
N ARG A 117 3.79 11.51 -8.83
CA ARG A 117 3.00 11.05 -9.98
C ARG A 117 2.41 9.68 -9.71
N SER A 118 1.48 9.28 -10.56
CA SER A 118 0.96 7.91 -10.56
C SER A 118 2.09 6.89 -10.42
N LYS A 119 1.94 5.97 -9.46
CA LYS A 119 2.90 4.91 -9.06
C LYS A 119 4.10 5.34 -8.23
N ASP A 120 4.40 6.63 -8.08
CA ASP A 120 5.46 7.07 -7.19
C ASP A 120 5.15 6.63 -5.76
N ILE A 121 6.19 6.15 -5.08
CA ILE A 121 6.17 5.83 -3.65
C ILE A 121 6.85 6.99 -2.94
N VAL A 122 6.16 7.59 -1.98
CA VAL A 122 6.71 8.66 -1.13
C VAL A 122 6.95 8.13 0.27
N GLU A 123 8.03 8.59 0.91
CA GLU A 123 8.35 8.22 2.28
C GLU A 123 7.85 9.29 3.26
N LEU A 124 7.14 8.88 4.29
CA LEU A 124 6.74 9.70 5.43
C LEU A 124 7.50 9.23 6.67
N THR A 125 8.19 10.16 7.32
CA THR A 125 8.82 9.92 8.62
C THR A 125 7.81 10.21 9.72
N LEU A 126 7.55 9.24 10.57
CA LEU A 126 6.76 9.38 11.80
C LEU A 126 7.75 9.52 12.96
N ASN A 127 7.66 10.63 13.68
CA ASN A 127 8.59 10.99 14.76
C ASN A 127 8.06 10.66 16.15
N ASP A 128 6.74 10.55 16.30
CA ASP A 128 6.08 10.32 17.58
C ASP A 128 4.94 9.30 17.42
N ALA A 129 4.71 8.53 18.47
CA ALA A 129 3.65 7.56 18.58
C ALA A 129 2.43 8.05 19.36
N SER A 130 2.51 9.25 19.94
CA SER A 130 1.48 9.77 20.85
C SER A 130 0.18 10.20 20.16
N ALA A 131 0.22 10.53 18.86
CA ALA A 131 -0.91 11.10 18.15
C ALA A 131 -1.13 10.44 16.78
N PRO A 132 -2.40 10.25 16.37
CA PRO A 132 -2.72 9.83 15.01
C PRO A 132 -2.22 10.86 14.00
N VAL A 133 -1.75 10.36 12.86
CA VAL A 133 -1.25 11.18 11.75
C VAL A 133 -2.22 11.04 10.59
N THR A 134 -2.80 12.14 10.15
CA THR A 134 -3.75 12.15 9.03
C THR A 134 -3.03 12.60 7.77
N VAL A 135 -3.17 11.82 6.70
CA VAL A 135 -2.59 12.11 5.39
C VAL A 135 -3.70 12.12 4.35
N TRP A 136 -3.70 13.11 3.47
CA TRP A 136 -4.57 13.13 2.29
C TRP A 136 -3.81 13.69 1.10
N ALA A 137 -4.38 13.56 -0.09
CA ALA A 137 -3.79 14.05 -1.32
C ALA A 137 -4.80 14.85 -2.13
N GLY A 138 -4.33 15.95 -2.70
CA GLY A 138 -4.99 16.62 -3.81
C GLY A 138 -4.40 16.11 -5.13
N TRP A 139 -5.24 15.75 -6.09
CA TRP A 139 -4.81 15.29 -7.40
C TRP A 139 -5.55 16.01 -8.52
N ALA A 140 -4.91 16.08 -9.69
CA ALA A 140 -5.50 16.66 -10.89
C ALA A 140 -4.98 16.00 -12.17
N ALA A 141 -5.85 15.92 -13.17
CA ALA A 141 -5.53 15.54 -14.54
C ALA A 141 -5.31 16.81 -15.38
N GLY A 142 -4.08 17.31 -15.45
CA GLY A 142 -3.80 18.55 -16.21
C GLY A 142 -4.31 19.82 -15.53
N HIS A 143 -5.15 20.61 -16.21
CA HIS A 143 -5.68 21.90 -15.71
C HIS A 143 -7.14 21.80 -15.23
N GLU A 144 -7.54 20.64 -14.73
CA GLU A 144 -8.87 20.42 -14.19
C GLU A 144 -8.95 20.79 -12.70
N ALA A 145 -10.16 20.70 -12.14
CA ALA A 145 -10.37 20.86 -10.71
C ALA A 145 -9.53 19.87 -9.90
N VAL A 146 -8.96 20.36 -8.79
CA VAL A 146 -8.25 19.52 -7.82
C VAL A 146 -9.27 18.70 -7.07
N ARG A 147 -9.04 17.39 -6.96
CA ARG A 147 -9.91 16.47 -6.23
C ARG A 147 -9.15 15.89 -5.05
N LEU A 148 -9.83 15.68 -3.93
CA LEU A 148 -9.23 15.11 -2.73
C LEU A 148 -9.37 13.59 -2.70
N THR A 149 -8.38 12.91 -2.15
CA THR A 149 -8.52 11.51 -1.70
C THR A 149 -9.24 11.47 -0.36
N PRO A 150 -9.75 10.30 0.08
CA PRO A 150 -10.11 10.14 1.48
C PRO A 150 -8.90 10.41 2.36
N GLU A 151 -9.16 10.81 3.60
CA GLU A 151 -8.15 10.90 4.63
C GLU A 151 -7.69 9.49 5.04
N LEU A 152 -6.37 9.28 5.01
CA LEU A 152 -5.71 8.11 5.59
C LEU A 152 -5.25 8.48 7.00
N VAL A 153 -5.87 7.88 8.01
CA VAL A 153 -5.45 8.03 9.41
C VAL A 153 -4.49 6.89 9.77
N ILE A 154 -3.24 7.25 10.02
CA ILE A 154 -2.23 6.34 10.53
C ILE A 154 -2.27 6.46 12.05
N HIS A 155 -2.59 5.36 12.73
CA HIS A 155 -2.48 5.24 14.17
C HIS A 155 -1.10 4.65 14.48
N PRO A 156 -0.09 5.46 14.85
CA PRO A 156 1.14 4.90 15.35
C PRO A 156 0.81 4.29 16.72
N THR A 157 0.61 2.97 16.75
CA THR A 157 0.53 2.25 18.02
C THR A 157 1.90 2.38 18.65
N ALA A 158 2.01 3.30 19.63
CA ALA A 158 3.14 3.31 20.54
C ALA A 158 3.31 1.87 21.00
N GLY A 159 4.47 1.30 20.71
CA GLY A 159 4.84 0.04 21.32
C GLY A 159 4.89 0.22 22.82
N GLU A 160 3.76 0.10 23.51
CA GLU A 160 3.77 -0.89 24.59
C GLU A 160 4.10 -2.20 23.88
N GLN A 161 5.40 -2.51 23.80
CA GLN A 161 5.79 -3.91 23.75
C GLN A 161 4.91 -4.60 24.80
N PRO A 162 4.24 -5.72 24.49
CA PRO A 162 3.58 -6.49 25.53
C PRO A 162 4.57 -6.61 26.67
N ASN A 163 4.21 -5.99 27.81
CA ASN A 163 5.15 -5.50 28.82
C ASN A 163 6.25 -6.54 29.00
N LYS A 164 7.53 -6.17 28.88
CA LYS A 164 8.62 -7.12 29.12
C LYS A 164 8.39 -7.85 30.47
N GLU A 165 7.78 -7.18 31.44
CA GLU A 165 7.35 -7.77 32.71
C GLU A 165 6.28 -8.87 32.57
N TRP A 166 5.33 -8.76 31.62
CA TRP A 166 4.37 -9.82 31.29
C TRP A 166 5.07 -11.05 30.73
N TYR A 167 6.01 -10.86 29.80
CA TYR A 167 6.80 -11.96 29.26
C TYR A 167 7.70 -12.57 30.32
N ASP A 168 8.42 -11.75 31.07
CA ASP A 168 9.31 -12.19 32.14
C ASP A 168 8.51 -12.94 33.23
N SER A 169 7.29 -12.50 33.57
CA SER A 169 6.33 -13.19 34.45
C SER A 169 5.95 -14.57 33.90
N LEU A 170 5.55 -14.65 32.62
CA LEU A 170 5.20 -15.90 31.94
C LEU A 170 6.38 -16.90 31.90
N MET A 171 7.59 -16.39 31.66
CA MET A 171 8.83 -17.18 31.60
C MET A 171 9.35 -17.56 32.98
N GLN A 172 8.98 -16.84 34.03
CA GLN A 172 9.36 -17.17 35.40
C GLN A 172 8.52 -18.34 35.94
N ASP A 173 7.26 -18.43 35.52
CA ASP A 173 6.28 -19.42 36.01
C ASP A 173 5.96 -20.57 35.04
N CYS A 174 6.64 -20.62 33.88
CA CYS A 174 6.34 -21.55 32.78
C CYS A 174 6.23 -23.04 33.17
N ALA A 175 7.00 -23.49 34.18
CA ALA A 175 6.98 -24.87 34.68
C ALA A 175 5.75 -25.20 35.55
N SER A 176 5.03 -24.18 36.02
CA SER A 176 3.87 -24.29 36.92
C SER A 176 2.53 -24.06 36.21
N ILE A 177 2.55 -23.53 34.98
CA ILE A 177 1.36 -23.23 34.20
C ILE A 177 0.87 -24.50 33.50
N ASP A 178 -0.37 -24.91 33.76
CA ASP A 178 -1.05 -25.93 32.98
C ASP A 178 -1.59 -25.32 31.68
N TRP A 179 -0.76 -25.39 30.63
CA TRP A 179 -1.09 -24.88 29.30
C TRP A 179 -2.28 -25.59 28.64
N THR A 180 -2.67 -26.77 29.10
CA THR A 180 -3.82 -27.48 28.52
C THR A 180 -5.14 -26.85 28.94
N SER A 181 -5.20 -26.22 30.11
CA SER A 181 -6.42 -25.65 30.72
C SER A 181 -6.44 -24.11 30.80
N ILE A 182 -5.51 -23.44 30.11
CA ILE A 182 -5.40 -21.98 30.17
C ILE A 182 -6.48 -21.29 29.31
N ASP A 183 -7.60 -20.96 29.95
CA ASP A 183 -8.69 -20.18 29.32
C ASP A 183 -8.53 -18.66 29.55
N THR A 184 -7.73 -18.29 30.55
CA THR A 184 -7.37 -16.90 30.86
C THR A 184 -5.90 -16.83 31.26
N LEU A 185 -5.23 -15.76 30.84
CA LEU A 185 -3.85 -15.46 31.23
C LEU A 185 -3.80 -14.02 31.73
N GLU A 186 -3.40 -13.83 32.99
CA GLU A 186 -3.42 -12.53 33.69
C GLU A 186 -4.76 -11.76 33.57
N GLY A 187 -5.88 -12.50 33.60
CA GLY A 187 -7.22 -11.91 33.47
C GLY A 187 -7.63 -11.52 32.05
N ARG A 188 -6.77 -11.75 31.04
CA ARG A 188 -7.16 -11.62 29.63
C ARG A 188 -7.79 -12.93 29.14
N PRO A 189 -8.94 -12.87 28.44
CA PRO A 189 -9.55 -14.05 27.85
C PRO A 189 -8.68 -14.56 26.70
N ILE A 190 -8.50 -15.88 26.64
CA ILE A 190 -7.87 -16.56 25.51
C ILE A 190 -8.98 -17.10 24.61
N VAL A 191 -9.00 -16.66 23.36
CA VAL A 191 -9.97 -17.08 22.35
C VAL A 191 -9.34 -18.15 21.45
N HIS A 192 -10.05 -19.24 21.18
CA HIS A 192 -9.57 -20.20 20.18
C HIS A 192 -9.61 -19.58 18.79
N SER A 193 -8.48 -19.59 18.11
CA SER A 193 -8.39 -19.19 16.72
C SER A 193 -8.86 -20.31 15.81
N GLU A 194 -9.85 -20.02 14.96
CA GLU A 194 -10.34 -20.95 13.94
C GLU A 194 -9.49 -20.90 12.65
N THR A 195 -8.71 -19.85 12.43
CA THR A 195 -8.06 -19.55 11.14
C THR A 195 -6.54 -19.67 11.17
N ALA A 196 -5.90 -19.29 12.29
CA ALA A 196 -4.46 -19.37 12.45
C ALA A 196 -4.03 -20.80 12.78
N GLU A 197 -3.06 -21.30 12.02
CA GLU A 197 -2.55 -22.66 12.12
C GLU A 197 -1.03 -22.64 12.23
N LEU A 198 -0.50 -23.44 13.16
CA LEU A 198 0.93 -23.73 13.20
C LEU A 198 1.25 -24.80 12.16
N TYR A 199 2.41 -24.67 11.51
CA TYR A 199 2.93 -25.66 10.58
C TYR A 199 4.45 -25.76 10.70
N MET A 200 5.00 -26.86 10.18
CA MET A 200 6.44 -27.07 10.10
C MET A 200 6.97 -26.48 8.79
N ASP A 201 7.96 -25.62 8.90
CA ASP A 201 8.75 -25.07 7.79
C ASP A 201 10.22 -25.54 7.93
N GLY A 202 11.00 -25.46 6.85
CA GLY A 202 12.41 -25.88 6.84
C GLY A 202 12.65 -27.33 6.40
N THR A 203 13.88 -27.80 6.61
CA THR A 203 14.31 -29.16 6.24
C THR A 203 14.09 -30.14 7.39
N VAL A 204 14.12 -31.45 7.11
CA VAL A 204 14.04 -32.50 8.15
C VAL A 204 15.15 -32.33 9.20
N GLU A 205 16.33 -31.84 8.80
CA GLU A 205 17.47 -31.59 9.68
C GLU A 205 17.32 -30.32 10.53
N GLN A 206 16.50 -29.35 10.10
CA GLN A 206 16.28 -28.08 10.79
C GLN A 206 14.79 -27.68 10.75
N PRO A 207 13.92 -28.43 11.44
CA PRO A 207 12.50 -28.15 11.46
C PRO A 207 12.23 -26.85 12.24
N ARG A 208 11.47 -25.94 11.64
CA ARG A 208 11.04 -24.66 12.22
C ARG A 208 9.54 -24.65 12.39
N VAL A 209 9.06 -24.09 13.50
CA VAL A 209 7.62 -23.91 13.70
C VAL A 209 7.24 -22.53 13.20
N ALA A 210 6.26 -22.44 12.29
CA ALA A 210 5.75 -21.19 11.72
C ALA A 210 4.24 -21.05 11.91
N LEU A 211 3.75 -19.81 11.90
CA LEU A 211 2.31 -19.48 11.95
C LEU A 211 1.85 -18.96 10.58
N ARG A 212 0.74 -19.49 10.07
CA ARG A 212 0.08 -18.98 8.86
C ARG A 212 -1.28 -18.37 9.16
N ASN A 213 -1.76 -17.54 8.23
CA ASN A 213 -3.10 -16.96 8.22
C ASN A 213 -3.42 -16.01 9.40
N ALA A 214 -2.40 -15.41 10.01
CA ALA A 214 -2.57 -14.38 11.01
C ALA A 214 -1.40 -13.39 10.99
N ASP A 215 -1.72 -12.09 10.98
CA ASP A 215 -0.77 -11.03 11.24
C ASP A 215 -0.69 -10.82 12.76
N PHE A 216 0.36 -11.35 13.38
CA PHE A 216 0.54 -11.30 14.82
C PHE A 216 1.55 -10.23 15.23
N ALA A 217 1.32 -9.60 16.38
CA ALA A 217 2.31 -8.73 17.02
C ALA A 217 3.36 -9.55 17.77
N THR A 218 2.88 -10.59 18.46
CA THR A 218 3.67 -11.42 19.36
C THR A 218 3.07 -12.81 19.37
N LEU A 219 3.93 -13.83 19.27
CA LEU A 219 3.57 -15.24 19.33
C LEU A 219 4.43 -15.93 20.37
N VAL A 220 3.80 -16.59 21.32
CA VAL A 220 4.42 -17.52 22.26
C VAL A 220 4.10 -18.92 21.77
N ILE A 221 5.13 -19.68 21.42
CA ILE A 221 5.01 -21.09 21.03
C ILE A 221 5.34 -21.94 22.25
N HIS A 222 4.50 -22.92 22.55
CA HIS A 222 4.69 -23.90 23.61
C HIS A 222 4.67 -25.32 23.03
N ALA A 223 5.65 -26.14 23.40
CA ALA A 223 5.65 -27.58 23.13
C ALA A 223 5.50 -28.40 24.41
N THR A 224 4.94 -29.61 24.27
CA THR A 224 4.93 -30.59 25.36
C THR A 224 6.33 -31.08 25.72
N ALA A 225 6.46 -31.65 26.92
CA ALA A 225 7.74 -32.15 27.44
C ALA A 225 8.48 -33.09 26.46
N GLY A 226 9.79 -32.87 26.32
CA GLY A 226 10.67 -33.63 25.42
C GLY A 226 10.97 -32.96 24.07
N ALA A 227 10.42 -31.77 23.82
CA ALA A 227 10.74 -30.95 22.66
C ALA A 227 11.33 -29.62 23.12
N THR A 228 12.42 -29.16 22.54
CA THR A 228 12.94 -27.82 22.82
C THR A 228 12.67 -26.87 21.66
N ILE A 229 12.15 -25.66 21.95
CA ILE A 229 11.84 -24.64 20.94
C ILE A 229 12.70 -23.41 21.26
N GLY A 230 13.71 -23.15 20.44
CA GLY A 230 14.63 -22.02 20.65
C GLY A 230 15.69 -22.25 21.74
N GLY A 231 16.87 -21.64 21.56
CA GLY A 231 18.01 -21.85 22.44
C GLY A 231 18.10 -20.84 23.58
N THR A 232 18.27 -21.35 24.81
CA THR A 232 18.85 -20.68 26.01
C THR A 232 17.95 -19.98 27.04
N THR A 233 16.64 -20.22 27.10
CA THR A 233 15.81 -19.74 28.22
C THR A 233 15.63 -20.80 29.32
N SER A 234 15.22 -20.37 30.52
CA SER A 234 14.83 -21.22 31.66
C SER A 234 13.64 -22.15 31.35
N CYS A 235 12.97 -21.96 30.21
CA CYS A 235 11.80 -22.69 29.75
C CYS A 235 12.10 -23.27 28.37
N PRO A 236 12.80 -24.42 28.28
CA PRO A 236 13.28 -24.94 27.00
C PRO A 236 12.13 -25.33 26.05
N HIS A 237 10.91 -25.44 26.56
CA HIS A 237 9.70 -25.78 25.80
C HIS A 237 8.94 -24.57 25.24
N MET A 238 9.47 -23.35 25.40
CA MET A 238 8.80 -22.11 24.99
C MET A 238 9.71 -21.16 24.21
N ALA A 239 9.16 -20.56 23.15
CA ALA A 239 9.81 -19.48 22.41
C ALA A 239 8.87 -18.30 22.18
N LEU A 240 9.43 -17.09 22.28
CA LEU A 240 8.81 -15.86 21.84
C LEU A 240 9.25 -15.59 20.40
N VAL A 241 8.28 -15.31 19.54
CA VAL A 241 8.51 -14.93 18.14
C VAL A 241 7.83 -13.58 17.92
N SER A 242 8.61 -12.56 17.58
CA SER A 242 8.05 -11.34 17.02
C SER A 242 7.91 -11.47 15.51
N ALA A 243 7.03 -10.68 14.90
CA ALA A 243 6.80 -10.72 13.44
C ALA A 243 8.07 -10.43 12.60
N SER A 244 9.11 -9.85 13.21
CA SER A 244 10.39 -9.53 12.56
C SER A 244 11.51 -10.54 12.83
N ASP A 245 11.29 -11.54 13.69
CA ASP A 245 12.35 -12.47 14.11
C ASP A 245 12.42 -13.72 13.23
N GLU A 246 13.58 -14.38 13.23
CA GLU A 246 13.72 -15.72 12.66
C GLU A 246 12.89 -16.74 13.46
N TRP A 247 12.19 -17.63 12.75
CA TRP A 247 11.40 -18.70 13.38
C TRP A 247 12.28 -19.64 14.22
N PRO A 248 11.83 -20.02 15.42
CA PRO A 248 12.64 -20.83 16.33
C PRO A 248 12.80 -22.26 15.80
N GLU A 249 14.01 -22.80 15.96
CA GLU A 249 14.33 -24.19 15.67
C GLU A 249 13.71 -25.11 16.73
N LEU A 250 13.06 -26.18 16.27
CA LEU A 250 12.54 -27.26 17.10
C LEU A 250 13.58 -28.38 17.18
N ARG A 251 13.97 -28.77 18.39
CA ARG A 251 14.85 -29.92 18.62
C ARG A 251 14.17 -30.98 19.47
N LEU A 252 14.34 -32.23 19.08
CA LEU A 252 13.76 -33.39 19.74
C LEU A 252 14.89 -34.32 20.16
N ASP A 253 14.93 -34.66 21.45
CA ASP A 253 15.99 -35.50 22.01
C ASP A 253 15.65 -37.00 21.90
N GLU A 254 14.37 -37.35 21.79
CA GLU A 254 13.88 -38.73 21.80
C GLU A 254 12.68 -38.93 20.87
N GLU A 255 12.44 -40.17 20.45
CA GLU A 255 11.23 -40.57 19.71
C GLU A 255 9.98 -40.43 20.59
N ARG A 256 9.03 -39.62 20.14
CA ARG A 256 7.75 -39.41 20.82
C ARG A 256 6.79 -38.61 19.96
N THR A 257 5.51 -38.68 20.33
CA THR A 257 4.50 -37.71 19.89
C THR A 257 4.59 -36.47 20.76
N ILE A 258 4.66 -35.30 20.14
CA ILE A 258 4.61 -34.00 20.82
C ILE A 258 3.43 -33.18 20.30
N TYR A 259 2.95 -32.27 21.15
CA TYR A 259 1.95 -31.29 20.78
C TYR A 259 2.54 -29.89 20.87
N ILE A 260 2.37 -29.11 19.80
CA ILE A 260 2.81 -27.72 19.74
C ILE A 260 1.57 -26.82 19.63
N SER A 261 1.47 -25.82 20.48
CA SER A 261 0.41 -24.80 20.41
C SER A 261 1.00 -23.40 20.53
N GLY A 262 0.37 -22.43 19.88
CA GLY A 262 0.76 -21.03 19.93
C GLY A 262 -0.30 -20.21 20.64
N ILE A 263 0.13 -19.26 21.47
CA ILE A 263 -0.71 -18.14 21.92
C ILE A 263 -0.17 -16.87 21.25
N TYR A 264 -1.03 -16.11 20.59
CA TYR A 264 -0.62 -14.91 19.89
C TYR A 264 -1.60 -13.76 20.11
N ALA A 265 -1.11 -12.54 19.93
CA ALA A 265 -1.94 -11.35 19.86
C ALA A 265 -1.95 -10.83 18.42
N LEU A 266 -3.12 -10.40 17.91
CA LEU A 266 -3.22 -9.83 16.57
C LEU A 266 -2.54 -8.45 16.55
N ALA A 267 -1.91 -8.10 15.42
CA ALA A 267 -1.35 -6.76 15.25
C ALA A 267 -2.43 -5.67 15.33
N SER A 268 -3.65 -5.97 14.87
CA SER A 268 -4.81 -5.07 14.92
C SER A 268 -5.51 -5.02 16.28
N ASP A 269 -5.35 -6.06 17.12
CA ASP A 269 -5.93 -6.14 18.46
C ASP A 269 -4.93 -6.82 19.42
N PRO A 270 -4.04 -6.04 20.06
CA PRO A 270 -3.06 -6.58 20.99
C PRO A 270 -3.66 -6.93 22.36
N THR A 271 -4.94 -6.63 22.60
CA THR A 271 -5.58 -6.83 23.91
C THR A 271 -6.17 -8.23 24.06
N THR A 272 -6.65 -8.81 22.96
CA THR A 272 -7.18 -10.17 22.91
C THR A 272 -6.07 -11.17 22.61
N LEU A 273 -6.00 -12.24 23.41
CA LEU A 273 -5.09 -13.35 23.15
C LEU A 273 -5.82 -14.45 22.39
N TYR A 274 -5.15 -15.01 21.39
CA TYR A 274 -5.66 -16.08 20.55
C TYR A 274 -4.81 -17.33 20.73
N ARG A 275 -5.45 -18.50 20.79
CA ARG A 275 -4.78 -19.79 20.87
C ARG A 275 -4.98 -20.57 19.57
N THR A 276 -3.88 -21.00 18.97
CA THR A 276 -3.92 -21.87 17.79
C THR A 276 -4.43 -23.26 18.15
N LYS A 277 -4.91 -24.01 17.15
CA LYS A 277 -5.08 -25.45 17.31
C LYS A 277 -3.72 -26.10 17.60
N ALA A 278 -3.72 -27.13 18.45
CA ALA A 278 -2.52 -27.92 18.71
C ALA A 278 -2.11 -28.68 17.44
N LEU A 279 -0.85 -28.53 17.05
CA LEU A 279 -0.17 -29.29 16.02
C LEU A 279 0.41 -30.55 16.66
N GLU A 280 -0.08 -31.72 16.25
CA GLU A 280 0.43 -33.02 16.67
C GLU A 280 1.56 -33.44 15.72
N LEU A 281 2.73 -33.75 16.29
CA LEU A 281 3.90 -34.21 15.55
C LEU A 281 4.34 -35.55 16.11
N GLU A 282 4.38 -36.56 15.24
CA GLU A 282 4.94 -37.88 15.55
C GLU A 282 6.38 -37.93 15.03
N TRP A 283 7.34 -38.07 15.95
CA TRP A 283 8.75 -38.15 15.59
C TRP A 283 9.27 -39.58 15.77
N THR A 284 9.72 -40.17 14.67
CA THR A 284 10.46 -41.44 14.65
C THR A 284 11.89 -41.13 14.24
N ALA A 285 12.87 -41.51 15.06
CA ALA A 285 14.27 -41.43 14.68
C ALA A 285 14.46 -42.32 13.44
N GLU A 286 15.15 -41.79 12.44
CA GLU A 286 15.59 -42.64 11.34
C GLU A 286 16.50 -43.71 11.94
N ASN A 287 16.00 -44.93 12.04
CA ASN A 287 16.79 -46.08 12.47
C ASN A 287 17.96 -46.24 11.49
N ASP A 288 19.15 -45.87 11.96
CA ASP A 288 20.45 -46.08 11.29
C ASP A 288 20.85 -47.58 11.22
N THR A 289 19.89 -48.50 11.22
CA THR A 289 20.13 -49.94 11.18
C THR A 289 19.29 -50.60 10.09
N GLU A 290 19.90 -50.84 8.93
CA GLU A 290 20.31 -52.19 8.49
C GLU A 290 20.71 -52.20 7.01
N THR A 291 21.99 -51.92 6.76
CA THR A 291 22.70 -52.50 5.61
C THR A 291 22.73 -54.02 5.76
N GLY A 292 21.80 -54.69 5.08
CA GLY A 292 22.04 -56.06 4.59
C GLY A 292 20.95 -57.08 4.91
N LYS A 293 19.78 -56.98 4.24
CA LYS A 293 19.03 -58.13 3.66
C LYS A 293 17.64 -57.80 3.05
N GLU A 294 17.27 -56.54 2.87
CA GLU A 294 15.90 -56.14 2.44
C GLU A 294 15.76 -55.72 0.95
N GLU A 295 16.49 -56.33 0.03
CA GLU A 295 16.44 -55.94 -1.39
C GLU A 295 15.18 -56.40 -2.15
N GLU A 296 14.37 -57.32 -1.59
CA GLU A 296 13.13 -57.79 -2.24
C GLU A 296 11.86 -57.07 -1.73
N ASP A 297 11.73 -56.77 -0.43
CA ASP A 297 10.53 -56.13 0.12
C ASP A 297 10.47 -54.61 -0.11
N THR A 298 11.62 -53.96 -0.29
CA THR A 298 11.69 -52.52 -0.61
C THR A 298 11.21 -52.21 -2.03
N LYS A 299 11.35 -53.14 -2.98
CA LYS A 299 10.86 -52.96 -4.35
C LYS A 299 9.33 -52.98 -4.42
N ALA A 300 8.69 -53.92 -3.72
CA ALA A 300 7.24 -54.01 -3.67
C ALA A 300 6.60 -52.79 -2.96
N LYS A 301 7.21 -52.30 -1.87
CA LYS A 301 6.76 -51.08 -1.19
C LYS A 301 6.97 -49.81 -2.04
N LYS A 302 8.06 -49.73 -2.80
CA LYS A 302 8.33 -48.59 -3.70
C LYS A 302 7.35 -48.56 -4.86
N GLU A 303 7.07 -49.70 -5.49
CA GLU A 303 6.06 -49.80 -6.56
C GLU A 303 4.65 -49.45 -6.06
N ALA A 304 4.27 -49.87 -4.84
CA ALA A 304 2.99 -49.49 -4.24
C ALA A 304 2.90 -48.00 -3.88
N LYS A 305 4.01 -47.38 -3.47
CA LYS A 305 4.07 -45.94 -3.18
C LYS A 305 3.98 -45.10 -4.47
N ASP A 306 4.69 -45.51 -5.51
CA ASP A 306 4.65 -44.84 -6.82
C ASP A 306 3.26 -44.97 -7.46
N ALA A 307 2.59 -46.11 -7.31
CA ALA A 307 1.21 -46.28 -7.77
C ALA A 307 0.21 -45.37 -7.03
N ARG A 308 0.39 -45.15 -5.72
CA ARG A 308 -0.42 -44.18 -4.95
C ARG A 308 -0.19 -42.75 -5.40
N ILE A 309 1.07 -42.36 -5.61
CA ILE A 309 1.41 -41.01 -6.08
C ILE A 309 0.79 -40.74 -7.45
N HIS A 310 0.85 -41.70 -8.38
CA HIS A 310 0.19 -41.57 -9.68
C HIS A 310 -1.34 -41.46 -9.57
N HIS A 311 -1.97 -42.24 -8.68
CA HIS A 311 -3.41 -42.16 -8.45
C HIS A 311 -3.84 -40.79 -7.90
N ASP A 312 -3.08 -40.23 -6.95
CA ASP A 312 -3.36 -38.92 -6.39
C ASP A 312 -3.12 -37.78 -7.39
N GLN A 313 -2.10 -37.90 -8.25
CA GLN A 313 -1.87 -36.96 -9.34
C GLN A 313 -3.02 -36.94 -10.36
N ASP A 314 -3.57 -38.11 -10.71
CA ASP A 314 -4.69 -38.18 -11.65
C ASP A 314 -5.98 -37.64 -11.04
N LYS A 315 -6.23 -37.93 -9.75
CA LYS A 315 -7.33 -37.33 -8.99
C LYS A 315 -7.20 -35.80 -8.88
N MET A 316 -5.98 -35.29 -8.76
CA MET A 316 -5.70 -33.86 -8.75
C MET A 316 -5.95 -33.22 -10.13
N LYS A 317 -5.53 -33.87 -11.22
CA LYS A 317 -5.83 -33.43 -12.59
C LYS A 317 -7.33 -33.38 -12.85
N GLU A 318 -8.10 -34.37 -12.39
CA GLU A 318 -9.56 -34.36 -12.51
C GLU A 318 -10.20 -33.19 -11.75
N ARG A 319 -9.71 -32.86 -10.55
CA ARG A 319 -10.16 -31.68 -9.79
C ARG A 319 -9.82 -30.37 -10.50
N ILE A 320 -8.63 -30.27 -11.09
CA ILE A 320 -8.23 -29.07 -11.85
C ILE A 320 -9.12 -28.91 -13.09
N GLN A 321 -9.39 -30.00 -13.82
CA GLN A 321 -10.27 -29.96 -15.00
C GLN A 321 -11.72 -29.63 -14.63
N SER A 322 -12.24 -30.16 -13.51
CA SER A 322 -13.60 -29.84 -13.05
C SER A 322 -13.72 -28.37 -12.64
N HIS A 323 -12.70 -27.83 -11.97
CA HIS A 323 -12.66 -26.42 -11.57
C HIS A 323 -12.55 -25.47 -12.77
N ALA A 324 -11.72 -25.83 -13.77
CA ALA A 324 -11.64 -25.08 -15.04
C ALA A 324 -12.99 -25.03 -15.76
N LYS A 325 -13.73 -26.16 -15.82
CA LYS A 325 -15.09 -26.22 -16.39
C LYS A 325 -16.10 -25.38 -15.60
N GLN A 326 -15.92 -25.23 -14.28
CA GLN A 326 -16.78 -24.38 -13.45
C GLN A 326 -16.54 -22.90 -13.76
N ILE A 327 -15.28 -22.46 -13.78
CA ILE A 327 -14.90 -21.08 -14.12
C ILE A 327 -15.43 -20.69 -15.51
N GLN A 328 -15.38 -21.60 -16.48
CA GLN A 328 -15.92 -21.33 -17.82
C GLN A 328 -17.44 -21.13 -17.81
N ARG A 329 -18.19 -21.95 -17.05
CA ARG A 329 -19.65 -21.77 -16.88
C ARG A 329 -20.00 -20.44 -16.22
N ASP A 330 -19.22 -20.02 -15.22
CA ASP A 330 -19.45 -18.76 -14.53
C ASP A 330 -19.18 -17.55 -15.43
N ARG A 331 -18.12 -17.61 -16.25
CA ARG A 331 -17.84 -16.58 -17.27
C ARG A 331 -18.96 -16.45 -18.30
N GLU A 332 -19.52 -17.56 -18.78
CA GLU A 332 -20.64 -17.55 -19.70
C GLU A 332 -21.92 -16.97 -19.06
N ALA A 333 -22.16 -17.27 -17.77
CA ALA A 333 -23.28 -16.72 -17.02
C ALA A 333 -23.17 -15.21 -16.83
N VAL A 334 -21.97 -14.70 -16.51
CA VAL A 334 -21.72 -13.25 -16.39
C VAL A 334 -21.92 -12.56 -17.74
N LYS A 335 -21.43 -13.16 -18.84
CA LYS A 335 -21.63 -12.60 -20.19
C LYS A 335 -23.12 -12.48 -20.55
N LYS A 336 -23.92 -13.53 -20.28
CA LYS A 336 -25.37 -13.50 -20.48
C LYS A 336 -26.09 -12.44 -19.64
N ARG A 337 -25.65 -12.22 -18.38
CA ARG A 337 -26.19 -11.13 -17.54
C ARG A 337 -25.85 -9.75 -18.10
N GLY A 338 -24.64 -9.56 -18.61
CA GLY A 338 -24.23 -8.32 -19.26
C GLY A 338 -25.05 -7.99 -20.51
N GLU A 339 -25.33 -9.01 -21.34
CA GLU A 339 -26.18 -8.86 -22.53
C GLU A 339 -27.64 -8.53 -22.18
N SER A 340 -28.20 -9.20 -21.15
CA SER A 340 -29.54 -8.89 -20.62
C SER A 340 -29.66 -7.47 -20.07
N TRP A 341 -28.64 -6.99 -19.35
CA TRP A 341 -28.62 -5.63 -18.80
C TRP A 341 -28.57 -4.55 -19.90
N LYS A 342 -27.81 -4.80 -20.99
CA LYS A 342 -27.78 -3.90 -22.15
C LYS A 342 -29.15 -3.82 -22.84
N ALA A 343 -29.82 -4.95 -23.05
CA ALA A 343 -31.17 -4.99 -23.63
C ALA A 343 -32.23 -4.28 -22.75
N SER A 344 -32.08 -4.36 -21.43
CA SER A 344 -32.96 -3.66 -20.48
C SER A 344 -32.77 -2.13 -20.49
N LYS A 345 -31.55 -1.63 -20.76
CA LYS A 345 -31.30 -0.19 -20.90
C LYS A 345 -31.92 0.40 -22.17
N GLU A 346 -31.92 -0.33 -23.29
CA GLU A 346 -32.51 0.14 -24.55
C GLU A 346 -34.05 0.19 -24.53
N THR A 347 -34.70 -0.59 -23.67
CA THR A 347 -36.17 -0.65 -23.56
C THR A 347 -36.75 0.28 -22.51
N ARG A 348 -35.92 1.00 -21.73
CA ARG A 348 -36.40 1.96 -20.73
C ARG A 348 -36.83 3.26 -21.42
N THR A 349 -38.09 3.28 -21.88
CA THR A 349 -38.78 4.48 -22.36
C THR A 349 -38.68 5.59 -21.32
N LYS A 350 -38.28 6.79 -21.77
CA LYS A 350 -38.13 7.98 -20.93
C LYS A 350 -39.40 8.22 -20.11
N PRO A 351 -39.29 8.54 -18.80
CA PRO A 351 -40.45 8.87 -18.00
C PRO A 351 -41.18 10.08 -18.59
N ARG A 352 -42.48 9.92 -18.79
CA ARG A 352 -43.40 10.95 -19.28
C ARG A 352 -43.58 11.96 -18.16
N ALA A 353 -43.09 13.18 -18.36
CA ALA A 353 -43.26 14.28 -17.42
C ALA A 353 -44.76 14.58 -17.23
N THR A 354 -45.24 14.45 -16.01
CA THR A 354 -46.49 15.06 -15.55
C THR A 354 -46.26 16.56 -15.32
N PRO A 355 -47.08 17.46 -15.90
CA PRO A 355 -47.05 18.86 -15.53
C PRO A 355 -47.69 19.02 -14.14
N ASP A 356 -47.29 20.07 -13.43
CA ASP A 356 -47.85 20.54 -12.15
C ASP A 356 -47.11 20.09 -10.89
N GLN A 357 -45.83 20.48 -10.77
CA GLN A 357 -45.26 20.90 -9.49
C GLN A 357 -44.32 22.10 -9.67
N PRO A 358 -44.42 23.16 -8.84
CA PRO A 358 -43.51 24.29 -8.88
C PRO A 358 -42.22 23.90 -8.14
N PHE A 359 -41.13 23.74 -8.87
CA PHE A 359 -39.80 23.54 -8.29
C PHE A 359 -38.99 24.83 -8.40
N ASP A 360 -38.38 25.17 -7.25
CA ASP A 360 -37.30 26.13 -7.11
C ASP A 360 -36.21 25.92 -8.16
N HIS A 361 -35.67 27.04 -8.62
CA HIS A 361 -34.70 27.12 -9.71
C HIS A 361 -33.37 26.42 -9.37
N VAL A 362 -33.30 25.11 -9.61
CA VAL A 362 -32.04 24.39 -9.76
C VAL A 362 -31.53 24.64 -11.18
N TYR A 363 -30.40 25.35 -11.27
CA TYR A 363 -29.71 25.61 -12.52
C TYR A 363 -29.10 24.30 -13.03
N VAL A 364 -29.75 23.66 -14.00
CA VAL A 364 -29.19 22.53 -14.75
C VAL A 364 -28.46 23.09 -15.96
N PRO A 365 -27.13 22.95 -16.09
CA PRO A 365 -26.43 23.35 -17.29
C PRO A 365 -26.88 22.47 -18.46
N ASN A 366 -27.29 23.13 -19.53
CA ASN A 366 -27.73 22.50 -20.77
C ASN A 366 -26.49 22.08 -21.57
N ASP A 367 -26.28 20.76 -21.70
CA ASP A 367 -25.09 20.14 -22.29
C ASP A 367 -25.07 20.14 -23.84
N ASN A 368 -25.74 21.11 -24.48
CA ASN A 368 -25.72 21.25 -25.93
C ASN A 368 -25.41 22.69 -26.33
N ASP A 369 -24.39 22.84 -27.17
CA ASP A 369 -24.01 24.03 -27.94
C ASP A 369 -23.32 25.18 -27.18
N LYS A 370 -21.98 25.12 -27.10
CA LYS A 370 -21.07 25.91 -27.98
C LYS A 370 -19.65 25.81 -27.45
N THR A 371 -18.77 25.21 -28.25
CA THR A 371 -17.33 25.48 -28.17
C THR A 371 -17.14 26.99 -28.27
N VAL A 372 -16.79 27.64 -27.16
CA VAL A 372 -16.28 29.01 -27.18
C VAL A 372 -14.90 28.94 -27.80
N VAL A 373 -14.85 28.96 -29.13
CA VAL A 373 -13.63 29.28 -29.86
C VAL A 373 -13.33 30.73 -29.50
N PHE A 374 -12.39 30.95 -28.60
CA PHE A 374 -11.79 32.27 -28.44
C PHE A 374 -11.14 32.61 -29.77
N ASP A 375 -11.80 33.47 -30.54
CA ASP A 375 -11.20 34.12 -31.69
C ASP A 375 -10.13 35.05 -31.15
N VAL A 376 -8.93 34.51 -30.94
CA VAL A 376 -7.74 35.26 -30.56
C VAL A 376 -7.34 36.04 -31.80
N GLY A 377 -8.06 37.14 -32.03
CA GLY A 377 -7.99 37.89 -33.26
C GLY A 377 -6.56 38.37 -33.57
N PRO A 378 -6.30 38.77 -34.82
CA PRO A 378 -4.96 39.16 -35.31
C PRO A 378 -4.26 40.24 -34.46
N HIS A 379 -5.02 41.00 -33.65
CA HIS A 379 -4.50 41.97 -32.71
C HIS A 379 -3.62 41.37 -31.60
N TYR A 380 -3.92 40.16 -31.11
CA TYR A 380 -3.08 39.50 -30.10
C TYR A 380 -1.70 39.13 -30.66
N TYR A 381 -1.68 38.59 -31.88
CA TYR A 381 -0.44 38.26 -32.59
C TYR A 381 0.37 39.51 -32.90
N MET A 382 -0.27 40.61 -33.32
CA MET A 382 0.42 41.89 -33.55
C MET A 382 0.99 42.47 -32.25
N ALA A 383 0.26 42.37 -31.13
CA ALA A 383 0.76 42.81 -29.82
C ALA A 383 1.99 42.00 -29.37
N MET A 384 1.99 40.68 -29.57
CA MET A 384 3.14 39.82 -29.29
C MET A 384 4.35 40.16 -30.17
N VAL A 385 4.14 40.42 -31.47
CA VAL A 385 5.23 40.82 -32.38
C VAL A 385 5.84 42.15 -31.95
N ILE A 386 5.02 43.13 -31.54
CA ILE A 386 5.51 44.43 -31.05
C ILE A 386 6.32 44.26 -29.76
N LEU A 387 5.83 43.46 -28.80
CA LEU A 387 6.53 43.23 -27.53
C LEU A 387 7.87 42.52 -27.73
N ILE A 388 7.92 41.51 -28.60
CA ILE A 388 9.17 40.81 -28.95
C ILE A 388 10.14 41.77 -29.66
N GLY A 389 9.65 42.59 -30.59
CA GLY A 389 10.44 43.61 -31.28
C GLY A 389 11.03 44.64 -30.32
N ALA A 390 10.22 45.14 -29.38
CA ALA A 390 10.67 46.09 -28.36
C ALA A 390 11.75 45.49 -27.43
N GLY A 391 11.58 44.22 -27.03
CA GLY A 391 12.58 43.51 -26.23
C GLY A 391 13.93 43.33 -26.94
N LEU A 392 13.92 43.03 -28.23
CA LEU A 392 15.14 42.93 -29.04
C LEU A 392 15.85 44.28 -29.17
N VAL A 393 15.11 45.37 -29.42
CA VAL A 393 15.69 46.72 -29.51
C VAL A 393 16.29 47.14 -28.18
N ALA A 394 15.59 46.92 -27.05
CA ALA A 394 16.11 47.23 -25.73
C ALA A 394 17.41 46.47 -25.43
N THR A 395 17.46 45.17 -25.77
CA THR A 395 18.65 44.34 -25.57
C THR A 395 19.83 44.83 -26.42
N GLN A 396 19.59 45.18 -27.69
CA GLN A 396 20.64 45.77 -28.54
C GLN A 396 21.11 47.11 -28.01
N LEU A 397 20.21 47.96 -27.51
CA LEU A 397 20.56 49.24 -26.91
C LEU A 397 21.47 49.04 -25.69
N CYS A 398 21.12 48.10 -24.80
CA CYS A 398 21.93 47.76 -23.63
C CYS A 398 23.32 47.24 -24.01
N LEU A 399 23.43 46.42 -25.05
CA LEU A 399 24.73 45.92 -25.54
C LEU A 399 25.57 47.03 -26.20
N PHE A 400 24.92 47.98 -26.87
CA PHE A 400 25.59 49.11 -27.50
C PHE A 400 26.09 50.14 -26.48
N THR A 401 25.30 50.43 -25.44
CA THR A 401 25.70 51.32 -24.34
C THR A 401 26.75 50.67 -23.44
N SER A 402 26.70 49.35 -23.26
CA SER A 402 27.71 48.59 -22.51
C SER A 402 29.11 48.61 -23.15
N ARG A 403 29.22 48.89 -24.46
CA ARG A 403 30.50 48.97 -25.18
C ARG A 403 31.19 50.34 -25.12
N ARG A 404 30.61 51.35 -24.47
CA ARG A 404 31.21 52.68 -24.40
C ARG A 404 32.13 52.80 -23.19
N ASP A 405 33.41 53.02 -23.50
CA ASP A 405 34.54 53.40 -22.63
C ASP A 405 35.14 52.32 -21.71
N LYS A 406 35.86 51.37 -22.31
CA LYS A 406 37.13 50.92 -21.72
C LYS A 406 38.22 51.88 -22.17
N GLY A 407 38.49 52.85 -21.30
CA GLY A 407 39.47 53.91 -21.47
C GLY A 407 40.83 53.41 -21.97
N ARG A 408 41.33 54.16 -22.94
CA ARG A 408 42.74 54.24 -23.34
C ARG A 408 43.58 54.42 -22.08
N ARG A 409 44.46 53.46 -21.77
CA ARG A 409 45.56 53.69 -20.83
C ARG A 409 46.61 54.48 -21.60
N ASP A 410 46.66 55.79 -21.38
CA ASP A 410 47.78 56.61 -21.82
C ASP A 410 49.02 56.19 -21.00
N LEU A 411 50.10 55.94 -21.74
CA LEU A 411 51.46 55.67 -21.28
C LEU A 411 52.21 56.97 -21.03
#